data_AF-A0A9P6Q4C4-F1
#
_entry.id   AF-A0A9P6Q4C4-F1
#
_cell.length_a   1.000
_cell.length_b   1.000
_cell.length_c   1.000
_cell.angle_alpha   90.00
_cell.angle_beta   90.00
_cell.angle_gamma   90.00
#
_symmetry.space_group_name_H-M   'P 1'
#
loop_
_entity.id
_entity.type
_entity.pdbx_description
1 polymer ?
#
loop_
_entity_poly.entity_id
_entity_poly.type
_entity_poly.pdbx_seq_one_letter_code
_entity_poly.pdbx_strand_id
1 'polypeptide(L)'
;MLSTLEPTEVTTATMIRVDRDSSEWLLVSNDFTNRWKKSNITNLCVEDIVRIKCPARLEEAYTNYKSSLQRKAAIQTLSQANVTSAVLSTMPVSAPLPIGDFELETELYHGTSACISQAVFEGRHLQSSCASAPPHPSLMSSTDDQNANDDLNGDDDSSFVLREEDFQIHNASDSEDLQQQQQQQQQDSHPENTPETIVEMCANAGCAACSIARENFDLKLSGKGSTDRKQAGIWQRFGHGIYFASMMRFKVALGKMYKTSADLNNYASPPKGFDSVAAIPGTHRSMNYHEYVVYTANACLPTYLITYSFTATSEYNISAV
;
A
#
# COMPACT_ATOMS: atom_id res chain seq x y z
N MET A 1 39.67 -19.55 20.52
CA MET A 1 38.46 -19.98 19.80
C MET A 1 37.48 -18.82 19.88
N LEU A 2 37.31 -18.07 18.78
CA LEU A 2 36.30 -17.02 18.71
C LEU A 2 34.97 -17.73 18.47
N SER A 3 34.11 -17.74 19.49
CA SER A 3 32.73 -18.20 19.37
C SER A 3 32.00 -17.23 18.46
N THR A 4 31.74 -17.64 17.23
CA THR A 4 30.82 -16.95 16.33
C THR A 4 29.44 -17.06 16.95
N LEU A 5 28.98 -15.99 17.60
CA LEU A 5 27.58 -15.88 18.02
C LEU A 5 26.74 -15.87 16.73
N GLU A 6 25.93 -16.91 16.56
CA GLU A 6 24.96 -16.90 15.46
C GLU A 6 23.99 -15.74 15.69
N PRO A 7 23.69 -14.95 14.64
CA PRO A 7 22.76 -13.84 14.76
C PRO A 7 21.41 -14.38 15.22
N THR A 8 20.90 -13.86 16.34
CA THR A 8 19.59 -14.20 16.85
C THR A 8 18.56 -13.90 15.77
N GLU A 9 17.92 -14.93 15.22
CA GLU A 9 16.88 -14.75 14.21
C GLU A 9 15.76 -13.88 14.78
N VAL A 10 15.39 -12.84 14.02
CA VAL A 10 14.29 -11.95 14.38
C VAL A 10 12.99 -12.71 14.15
N THR A 11 12.44 -13.28 15.23
CA THR A 11 11.21 -14.09 15.19
C THR A 11 9.94 -13.25 15.17
N THR A 12 10.03 -11.98 15.52
CA THR A 12 8.88 -11.06 15.66
C THR A 12 9.09 -9.79 14.86
N ALA A 13 8.01 -9.20 14.37
CA ALA A 13 8.08 -7.91 13.68
C ALA A 13 8.59 -6.84 14.66
N THR A 14 9.44 -5.95 14.16
CA THR A 14 9.93 -4.79 14.91
C THR A 14 9.60 -3.53 14.13
N MET A 15 9.00 -2.55 14.82
CA MET A 15 8.70 -1.24 14.26
C MET A 15 9.74 -0.24 14.75
N ILE A 16 10.35 0.51 13.85
CA ILE A 16 11.41 1.47 14.15
C ILE A 16 11.01 2.82 13.59
N ARG A 17 10.93 3.83 14.44
CA ARG A 17 10.69 5.20 13.98
C ARG A 17 11.89 5.66 13.14
N VAL A 18 11.59 6.17 11.96
CA VAL A 18 12.59 6.77 11.07
C VAL A 18 12.86 8.19 11.56
N ASP A 19 14.12 8.56 11.70
CA ASP A 19 14.52 9.91 12.13
C ASP A 19 14.07 10.94 11.09
N ARG A 20 13.41 12.02 11.53
CA ARG A 20 12.85 13.06 10.65
C ARG A 20 13.90 13.79 9.82
N ASP A 21 15.14 13.84 10.30
CA ASP A 21 16.27 14.49 9.61
C ASP A 21 17.07 13.51 8.73
N SER A 22 16.68 12.23 8.70
CA SER A 22 17.33 11.22 7.85
C SER A 22 16.95 11.34 6.38
N SER A 23 17.85 10.91 5.51
CA SER A 23 17.57 10.75 4.07
C SER A 23 16.45 9.74 3.81
N GLU A 24 16.34 8.68 4.61
CA GLU A 24 15.26 7.69 4.54
C GLU A 24 13.89 8.36 4.75
N TRP A 25 13.75 9.21 5.78
CA TRP A 25 12.52 9.95 6.02
C TRP A 25 12.15 10.85 4.85
N LEU A 26 13.11 11.64 4.35
CA LEU A 26 12.87 12.56 3.25
C LEU A 26 12.43 11.81 1.97
N LEU A 27 13.09 10.69 1.66
CA LEU A 27 12.75 9.86 0.50
C LEU A 27 11.35 9.28 0.61
N VAL A 28 11.00 8.67 1.74
CA VAL A 28 9.68 8.04 1.95
C VAL A 28 8.57 9.10 2.03
N SER A 29 8.80 10.20 2.74
CA SER A 29 7.85 11.31 2.83
C SER A 29 7.59 11.93 1.47
N ASN A 30 8.64 12.25 0.70
CA ASN A 30 8.49 12.84 -0.63
C ASN A 30 7.80 11.89 -1.60
N ASP A 31 8.15 10.61 -1.59
CA ASP A 31 7.46 9.60 -2.41
C ASP A 31 5.96 9.56 -2.07
N PHE A 32 5.61 9.50 -0.79
CA PHE A 32 4.22 9.53 -0.34
C PHE A 32 3.47 10.79 -0.79
N THR A 33 4.04 11.98 -0.56
CA THR A 33 3.38 13.25 -0.90
C THR A 33 3.33 13.51 -2.40
N ASN A 34 4.38 13.16 -3.16
CA ASN A 34 4.44 13.40 -4.61
C ASN A 34 3.45 12.52 -5.36
N ARG A 35 3.26 11.30 -4.86
CA ARG A 35 2.28 10.43 -5.46
C ARG A 35 0.87 10.97 -5.16
N TRP A 36 0.55 11.52 -3.99
CA TRP A 36 -0.81 11.98 -3.63
C TRP A 36 -1.48 12.92 -4.67
N LYS A 37 -2.65 12.55 -5.21
CA LYS A 37 -3.40 13.32 -6.24
C LYS A 37 -4.81 13.79 -5.84
N LYS A 38 -5.27 13.65 -4.59
CA LYS A 38 -6.58 14.22 -4.19
C LYS A 38 -6.54 15.75 -4.23
N SER A 39 -7.15 16.34 -5.26
CA SER A 39 -7.17 17.79 -5.46
C SER A 39 -7.95 18.54 -4.39
N ASN A 40 -8.91 17.89 -3.73
CA ASN A 40 -9.73 18.46 -2.66
C ASN A 40 -9.07 18.41 -1.28
N ILE A 41 -7.81 17.99 -1.21
CA ILE A 41 -7.06 17.92 0.04
C ILE A 41 -5.96 18.96 0.03
N THR A 42 -5.92 19.76 1.09
CA THR A 42 -4.89 20.77 1.31
C THR A 42 -4.12 20.44 2.58
N ASN A 43 -2.91 20.96 2.68
CA ASN A 43 -2.05 20.79 3.86
C ASN A 43 -1.80 19.31 4.22
N LEU A 44 -1.57 18.46 3.22
CA LEU A 44 -1.09 17.09 3.48
C LEU A 44 0.26 17.18 4.20
N CYS A 45 0.36 16.56 5.37
CA CYS A 45 1.56 16.55 6.19
C CYS A 45 1.86 15.12 6.66
N VAL A 46 3.09 14.66 6.45
CA VAL A 46 3.55 13.38 7.00
C VAL A 46 3.98 13.60 8.45
N GLU A 47 3.31 12.89 9.35
CA GLU A 47 3.42 13.05 10.80
C GLU A 47 4.39 12.06 11.44
N ASP A 48 4.40 10.81 10.98
CA ASP A 48 5.34 9.79 11.47
C ASP A 48 5.60 8.77 10.35
N ILE A 49 6.81 8.24 10.30
CA ILE A 49 7.23 7.15 9.41
C ILE A 49 7.89 6.13 10.30
N VAL A 50 7.33 4.93 10.27
CA VAL A 50 7.80 3.79 11.03
C VAL A 50 8.20 2.71 10.04
N ARG A 51 9.50 2.38 9.99
CA ARG A 51 10.03 1.25 9.24
C ARG A 51 9.64 -0.05 9.93
N ILE A 52 9.19 -1.02 9.13
CA ILE A 52 8.75 -2.33 9.59
C ILE A 52 9.84 -3.34 9.23
N LYS A 53 10.52 -3.89 10.23
CA LYS A 53 11.37 -5.08 10.08
C LYS A 53 10.49 -6.30 10.28
N CYS A 54 10.22 -7.03 9.20
CA CYS A 54 9.37 -8.21 9.24
C CYS A 54 10.09 -9.40 9.89
N PRO A 55 9.37 -10.38 10.48
CA PRO A 55 9.96 -11.67 10.85
C PRO A 55 10.61 -12.33 9.62
N ALA A 56 11.72 -13.05 9.84
CA ALA A 56 12.46 -13.71 8.76
C ALA A 56 11.58 -14.61 7.87
N ARG A 57 10.61 -15.32 8.47
CA ARG A 57 9.65 -16.16 7.72
C ARG A 57 8.82 -15.38 6.68
N LEU A 58 8.48 -14.11 6.93
CA LEU A 58 7.70 -13.30 5.98
C LEU A 58 8.59 -12.81 4.83
N GLU A 59 9.82 -12.41 5.15
CA GLU A 59 10.81 -12.04 4.13
C GLU A 59 11.18 -13.23 3.23
N GLU A 60 11.34 -14.41 3.82
CA GLU A 60 11.61 -15.65 3.08
C GLU A 60 10.42 -16.03 2.21
N ALA A 61 9.19 -16.00 2.74
CA ALA A 61 7.98 -16.28 1.96
C ALA A 61 7.83 -15.32 0.77
N TYR A 62 8.08 -14.02 0.99
CA TYR A 62 8.08 -13.01 -0.07
C TYR A 62 9.16 -13.28 -1.12
N THR A 63 10.39 -13.52 -0.70
CA THR A 63 11.53 -13.79 -1.59
C THR A 63 11.30 -15.03 -2.42
N ASN A 64 10.84 -16.12 -1.80
CA ASN A 64 10.52 -17.37 -2.46
C ASN A 64 9.43 -17.18 -3.53
N TYR A 65 8.38 -16.40 -3.21
CA TYR A 65 7.33 -16.08 -4.16
C TYR A 65 7.85 -15.25 -5.33
N LYS A 66 8.60 -14.17 -5.07
CA LYS A 66 9.24 -13.33 -6.09
C LYS A 66 10.15 -14.15 -7.02
N SER A 67 11.00 -15.01 -6.47
CA SER A 67 11.85 -15.92 -7.26
C SER A 67 11.04 -16.91 -8.09
N SER A 68 9.86 -17.35 -7.62
CA SER A 68 8.98 -18.20 -8.40
C SER A 68 8.42 -17.47 -9.64
N LEU A 69 8.08 -16.18 -9.52
CA LEU A 69 7.62 -15.35 -10.64
C LEU A 69 8.73 -15.15 -11.66
N GLN A 70 9.96 -14.89 -11.22
CA GLN A 70 11.14 -14.79 -12.11
C GLN A 70 11.35 -16.08 -12.90
N ARG A 71 11.26 -17.25 -12.25
CA ARG A 71 11.38 -18.55 -12.93
C ARG A 71 10.28 -18.75 -13.97
N LYS A 72 9.02 -18.42 -13.64
CA LYS A 72 7.90 -18.50 -14.59
C LYS A 72 8.16 -17.62 -15.82
N ALA A 73 8.60 -16.38 -15.61
CA ALA A 73 8.92 -15.46 -16.71
C ALA A 73 10.03 -16.01 -17.60
N ALA A 74 11.12 -16.52 -17.01
CA ALA A 74 12.23 -17.12 -17.75
C ALA A 74 11.79 -18.32 -18.61
N ILE A 75 10.95 -19.21 -18.06
CA ILE A 75 10.38 -20.35 -18.80
C ILE A 75 9.51 -19.85 -19.97
N GLN A 76 8.69 -18.82 -19.74
CA GLN A 76 7.86 -18.25 -20.79
C GLN A 76 8.71 -17.67 -21.93
N THR A 77 9.77 -16.92 -21.61
CA THR A 77 10.72 -16.37 -22.59
C THR A 77 11.42 -17.48 -23.40
N LEU A 78 11.88 -18.55 -22.74
CA LEU A 78 12.49 -19.70 -23.41
C LEU A 78 11.50 -20.43 -24.34
N SER A 79 10.24 -20.60 -23.91
CA SER A 79 9.21 -21.22 -24.73
C SER A 79 8.93 -20.43 -26.01
N GLN A 80 8.90 -19.09 -25.91
CA GLN A 80 8.71 -18.21 -27.05
C GLN A 80 9.90 -18.22 -28.00
N ALA A 81 11.13 -18.26 -27.47
CA ALA A 81 12.36 -18.34 -28.27
C ALA A 81 12.46 -19.65 -29.09
N ASN A 82 12.02 -20.77 -28.52
CA ASN A 82 12.01 -22.05 -29.24
C ASN A 82 10.97 -22.08 -30.37
N VAL A 83 9.79 -21.47 -30.15
CA VAL A 83 8.77 -21.34 -31.19
C VAL A 83 9.26 -20.41 -32.30
N THR A 84 9.87 -19.28 -31.97
CA THR A 84 10.41 -18.37 -33.00
C THR A 84 11.56 -19.00 -33.77
N SER A 85 12.45 -19.78 -33.14
CA SER A 85 13.51 -20.49 -33.86
C SER A 85 12.96 -21.50 -34.88
N ALA A 86 11.86 -22.20 -34.56
CA ALA A 86 11.19 -23.09 -35.50
C ALA A 86 10.45 -22.35 -36.64
N VAL A 87 9.89 -21.17 -36.37
CA VAL A 87 9.12 -20.37 -37.34
C VAL A 87 10.01 -19.48 -38.23
N LEU A 88 11.14 -18.99 -37.71
CA LEU A 88 12.15 -18.19 -38.42
C LEU A 88 12.82 -18.96 -39.57
N SER A 89 12.65 -20.29 -39.65
CA SER A 89 12.99 -21.06 -40.84
C SER A 89 12.11 -20.74 -42.07
N THR A 90 11.03 -19.96 -41.93
CA THR A 90 10.03 -19.76 -43.00
C THR A 90 9.51 -18.32 -43.19
N MET A 91 9.95 -17.33 -42.42
CA MET A 91 9.37 -15.96 -42.45
C MET A 91 10.44 -14.85 -42.52
N PRO A 92 10.20 -13.74 -43.24
CA PRO A 92 11.13 -12.61 -43.33
C PRO A 92 11.27 -11.87 -42.00
N VAL A 93 12.51 -11.53 -41.68
CA VAL A 93 12.99 -10.94 -40.42
C VAL A 93 12.64 -9.46 -40.35
N SER A 94 11.57 -9.07 -39.63
CA SER A 94 11.44 -7.68 -39.15
C SER A 94 10.29 -7.49 -38.13
N ALA A 95 10.53 -7.82 -36.85
CA ALA A 95 10.04 -7.06 -35.69
C ALA A 95 10.47 -7.76 -34.38
N PRO A 96 11.03 -7.03 -33.39
CA PRO A 96 11.17 -7.53 -32.03
C PRO A 96 9.78 -7.81 -31.44
N LEU A 97 9.56 -8.98 -30.85
CA LEU A 97 8.34 -9.26 -30.10
C LEU A 97 8.33 -8.39 -28.83
N PRO A 98 7.23 -7.69 -28.51
CA PRO A 98 7.12 -6.97 -27.25
C PRO A 98 7.21 -8.00 -26.12
N ILE A 99 8.30 -7.94 -25.35
CA ILE A 99 8.41 -8.62 -24.06
C ILE A 99 7.29 -8.00 -23.22
N GLY A 100 6.22 -8.76 -23.01
CA GLY A 100 5.00 -8.26 -22.39
C GLY A 100 5.22 -7.70 -20.99
N ASP A 101 4.23 -6.94 -20.51
CA ASP A 101 4.13 -6.25 -19.23
C ASP A 101 4.48 -7.11 -17.99
N PHE A 102 5.76 -7.41 -17.79
CA PHE A 102 6.28 -8.13 -16.65
C PHE A 102 6.95 -7.14 -15.70
N GLU A 103 6.24 -6.77 -14.65
CA GLU A 103 6.77 -5.95 -13.57
C GLU A 103 6.98 -6.86 -12.37
N LEU A 104 8.24 -7.16 -12.05
CA LEU A 104 8.54 -8.16 -11.04
C LEU A 104 8.15 -7.67 -9.65
N GLU A 105 8.46 -6.42 -9.33
CA GLU A 105 8.29 -5.82 -8.03
C GLU A 105 8.03 -4.33 -8.19
N THR A 106 7.12 -3.82 -7.38
CA THR A 106 6.82 -2.39 -7.27
C THR A 106 6.51 -2.03 -5.83
N GLU A 107 6.37 -0.73 -5.55
CA GLU A 107 6.01 -0.25 -4.22
C GLU A 107 4.64 0.41 -4.23
N LEU A 108 3.72 -0.16 -3.44
CA LEU A 108 2.32 0.24 -3.37
C LEU A 108 1.93 0.60 -1.95
N TYR A 109 0.87 1.38 -1.82
CA TYR A 109 0.32 1.78 -0.54
C TYR A 109 -0.99 1.05 -0.26
N HIS A 110 -1.32 0.88 1.01
CA HIS A 110 -2.58 0.33 1.46
C HIS A 110 -3.11 1.12 2.66
N GLY A 111 -4.33 1.61 2.54
CA GLY A 111 -5.06 2.19 3.67
C GLY A 111 -5.48 1.10 4.64
N THR A 112 -5.12 1.25 5.91
CA THR A 112 -5.51 0.32 6.97
C THR A 112 -6.04 1.09 8.16
N SER A 113 -7.05 0.55 8.85
CA SER A 113 -7.49 1.07 10.14
C SER A 113 -6.45 0.69 11.20
N ALA A 114 -5.44 1.53 11.39
CA ALA A 114 -4.49 1.34 12.48
C ALA A 114 -5.09 1.85 13.80
N CYS A 115 -5.01 1.06 14.86
CA CYS A 115 -4.97 1.61 16.21
C CYS A 115 -3.56 2.19 16.41
N ILE A 116 -3.34 3.45 16.03
CA ILE A 116 -2.13 4.14 16.48
C ILE A 116 -2.30 4.31 17.99
N SER A 117 -1.45 3.63 18.78
CA SER A 117 -1.50 3.74 20.23
C SER A 117 -1.25 5.19 20.64
N GLN A 118 -1.91 5.61 21.71
CA GLN A 118 -1.83 6.96 22.28
C GLN A 118 -0.38 7.42 22.56
N ALA A 119 0.56 6.48 22.72
CA ALA A 119 1.98 6.73 22.96
C ALA A 119 2.71 7.47 21.82
N VAL A 120 2.26 7.37 20.56
CA VAL A 120 2.82 8.19 19.45
C VAL A 120 2.42 9.67 19.60
N PHE A 121 1.28 9.93 20.24
CA PHE A 121 0.70 11.27 20.35
C PHE A 121 0.99 11.96 21.68
N GLU A 122 1.11 11.22 22.78
CA GLU A 122 1.37 11.76 24.12
C GLU A 122 2.77 12.39 24.26
N GLY A 123 3.69 12.11 23.33
CA GLY A 123 4.99 12.79 23.23
C GLY A 123 4.92 14.20 22.63
N ARG A 124 3.77 14.64 22.10
CA ARG A 124 3.58 16.01 21.59
C ARG A 124 2.69 16.80 22.54
N HIS A 125 3.33 17.59 23.42
CA HIS A 125 2.72 18.84 23.85
C HIS A 125 2.50 19.70 22.60
N LEU A 126 1.28 19.70 22.06
CA LEU A 126 0.83 20.71 21.13
C LEU A 126 0.83 22.06 21.88
N GLN A 127 1.95 22.79 21.83
CA GLN A 127 1.91 24.24 21.96
C GLN A 127 1.22 24.79 20.70
N SER A 128 -0.11 24.71 20.69
CA SER A 128 -0.96 25.41 19.74
C SER A 128 -1.02 26.88 20.16
N SER A 129 -0.20 27.73 19.54
CA SER A 129 -0.48 29.16 19.43
C SER A 129 -1.34 29.39 18.19
N CYS A 130 -2.62 29.02 18.25
CA CYS A 130 -3.61 29.49 17.29
C CYS A 130 -4.75 30.16 18.06
N ALA A 131 -5.01 31.41 17.68
CA ALA A 131 -5.83 32.37 18.37
C ALA A 131 -7.30 31.92 18.55
N SER A 132 -7.85 32.36 19.68
CA SER A 132 -9.24 32.29 20.12
C SER A 132 -10.26 32.79 19.08
N ALA A 133 -11.28 31.98 18.81
CA ALA A 133 -12.56 32.39 18.22
C ALA A 133 -13.72 32.05 19.18
N PRO A 134 -14.80 32.86 19.22
CA PRO A 134 -15.82 32.82 20.28
C PRO A 134 -16.88 31.73 20.07
N PRO A 135 -17.62 31.34 21.13
CA PRO A 135 -18.58 30.24 21.08
C PRO A 135 -19.90 30.68 20.44
N HIS A 136 -20.49 29.80 19.62
CA HIS A 136 -21.89 29.89 19.19
C HIS A 136 -22.69 28.64 19.60
N PRO A 137 -24.02 28.76 19.74
CA PRO A 137 -24.81 27.99 20.70
C PRO A 137 -25.37 26.67 20.17
N SER A 138 -25.64 25.79 21.13
CA SER A 138 -26.24 24.47 21.03
C SER A 138 -27.67 24.49 20.49
N LEU A 139 -28.03 23.50 19.66
CA LEU A 139 -29.40 23.18 19.29
C LEU A 139 -29.63 21.66 19.38
N MET A 140 -30.82 21.31 19.88
CA MET A 140 -31.22 20.02 20.43
C MET A 140 -31.72 19.01 19.39
N SER A 141 -31.30 17.75 19.59
CA SER A 141 -32.04 16.47 19.68
C SER A 141 -33.41 16.23 19.00
N SER A 142 -33.55 14.95 18.56
CA SER A 142 -34.72 14.10 18.28
C SER A 142 -35.01 13.90 16.78
N THR A 143 -35.32 12.72 16.25
CA THR A 143 -36.05 11.54 16.78
C THR A 143 -35.57 10.20 16.20
N ASP A 144 -35.99 9.13 16.88
CA ASP A 144 -35.95 7.71 16.53
C ASP A 144 -36.52 7.37 15.14
N ASP A 145 -36.02 6.27 14.54
CA ASP A 145 -36.87 5.31 13.81
C ASP A 145 -36.22 3.92 13.75
N GLN A 146 -37.03 2.90 14.05
CA GLN A 146 -36.74 1.47 14.05
C GLN A 146 -37.17 0.79 12.72
N ASN A 147 -36.74 -0.47 12.55
CA ASN A 147 -37.06 -1.47 11.50
C ASN A 147 -36.10 -1.50 10.29
N ALA A 148 -35.72 -2.64 9.71
CA ALA A 148 -36.15 -4.03 9.82
C ALA A 148 -34.99 -4.99 9.47
N ASN A 149 -35.17 -6.26 9.85
CA ASN A 149 -34.42 -7.43 9.37
C ASN A 149 -34.28 -7.47 7.85
N ASP A 150 -33.17 -8.03 7.35
CA ASP A 150 -33.23 -9.02 6.26
C ASP A 150 -31.94 -9.87 6.23
N ASP A 151 -32.17 -11.17 6.06
CA ASP A 151 -31.21 -12.26 5.89
C ASP A 151 -30.37 -12.10 4.63
N LEU A 152 -29.05 -12.33 4.71
CA LEU A 152 -28.26 -12.75 3.55
C LEU A 152 -27.13 -13.71 3.95
N ASN A 153 -27.30 -14.97 3.54
CA ASN A 153 -26.21 -15.91 3.28
C ASN A 153 -25.33 -15.35 2.13
N GLY A 154 -24.01 -15.46 2.24
CA GLY A 154 -23.10 -15.10 1.16
C GLY A 154 -21.69 -15.63 1.38
N ASP A 155 -21.24 -16.42 0.41
CA ASP A 155 -19.97 -17.14 0.39
C ASP A 155 -18.74 -16.21 0.43
N ASP A 156 -17.69 -16.70 1.10
CA ASP A 156 -16.45 -15.99 1.41
C ASP A 156 -15.50 -15.90 0.19
N ASP A 157 -15.29 -14.69 -0.31
CA ASP A 157 -14.38 -14.36 -1.42
C ASP A 157 -13.05 -13.80 -0.93
N SER A 158 -11.93 -14.29 -1.48
CA SER A 158 -10.58 -13.91 -1.09
C SER A 158 -9.79 -13.21 -2.21
N SER A 159 -9.76 -11.87 -2.24
CA SER A 159 -8.88 -11.06 -3.09
C SER A 159 -8.50 -9.74 -2.42
N PHE A 160 -7.23 -9.33 -2.52
CA PHE A 160 -6.73 -8.12 -1.86
C PHE A 160 -6.50 -6.99 -2.87
N VAL A 161 -7.19 -5.87 -2.69
CA VAL A 161 -7.01 -4.66 -3.51
C VAL A 161 -5.96 -3.78 -2.86
N LEU A 162 -4.76 -3.79 -3.43
CA LEU A 162 -3.78 -2.72 -3.25
C LEU A 162 -4.20 -1.59 -4.15
N ARG A 163 -4.81 -0.57 -3.58
CA ARG A 163 -5.10 0.62 -4.35
C ARG A 163 -3.81 1.40 -4.52
N GLU A 164 -3.46 1.78 -5.75
CA GLU A 164 -2.76 3.05 -5.91
C GLU A 164 -3.81 4.14 -5.63
N GLU A 165 -4.21 4.34 -4.36
CA GLU A 165 -5.09 5.48 -4.05
C GLU A 165 -4.33 6.74 -4.45
N ASP A 166 -4.77 7.36 -5.54
CA ASP A 166 -4.22 8.60 -6.07
C ASP A 166 -2.79 8.54 -6.63
N PHE A 167 -2.30 7.45 -7.21
CA PHE A 167 -0.90 7.38 -7.69
C PHE A 167 -0.79 7.03 -9.20
N GLN A 168 0.20 7.60 -9.91
CA GLN A 168 0.51 7.30 -11.31
C GLN A 168 2.02 7.10 -11.49
N ILE A 169 2.39 6.08 -12.29
CA ILE A 169 3.77 5.76 -12.69
C ILE A 169 4.19 6.66 -13.86
N HIS A 170 5.33 7.34 -13.74
CA HIS A 170 6.02 7.93 -14.88
C HIS A 170 6.79 6.84 -15.66
N ASN A 171 6.69 6.87 -16.99
CA ASN A 171 7.39 5.94 -17.88
C ASN A 171 8.91 5.90 -17.58
N ALA A 172 9.46 4.69 -17.57
CA ALA A 172 10.77 4.32 -17.01
C ALA A 172 12.02 4.85 -17.75
N SER A 173 11.91 5.82 -18.65
CA SER A 173 13.07 6.27 -19.45
C SER A 173 14.06 7.17 -18.69
N ASP A 174 13.66 7.73 -17.54
CA ASP A 174 14.52 8.60 -16.70
C ASP A 174 14.99 7.91 -15.40
N SER A 175 14.75 6.59 -15.25
CA SER A 175 14.90 5.90 -13.96
C SER A 175 16.31 5.38 -13.66
N GLU A 176 17.15 5.16 -14.68
CA GLU A 176 18.47 4.55 -14.47
C GLU A 176 19.47 5.53 -13.82
N ASP A 177 19.46 6.80 -14.23
CA ASP A 177 20.33 7.84 -13.64
C ASP A 177 19.92 8.17 -12.19
N LEU A 178 18.62 8.14 -11.89
CA LEU A 178 18.11 8.32 -10.53
C LEU A 178 18.45 7.12 -9.63
N GLN A 179 18.37 5.89 -10.16
CA GLN A 179 18.77 4.69 -9.41
C GLN A 179 20.28 4.68 -9.13
N GLN A 180 21.12 5.08 -10.07
CA GLN A 180 22.56 5.17 -9.83
C GLN A 180 22.90 6.27 -8.81
N GLN A 181 22.26 7.44 -8.87
CA GLN A 181 22.44 8.47 -7.83
C GLN A 181 21.98 8.01 -6.44
N GLN A 182 20.85 7.28 -6.36
CA GLN A 182 20.39 6.72 -5.09
C GLN A 182 21.34 5.65 -4.53
N GLN A 183 21.89 4.77 -5.37
CA GLN A 183 22.88 3.79 -4.93
C GLN A 183 24.19 4.43 -4.45
N GLN A 184 24.65 5.49 -5.13
CA GLN A 184 25.87 6.21 -4.72
C GLN A 184 25.69 6.91 -3.36
N GLN A 185 24.52 7.53 -3.12
CA GLN A 185 24.24 8.19 -1.83
C GLN A 185 24.09 7.22 -0.65
N GLN A 186 23.69 5.97 -0.91
CA GLN A 186 23.60 4.92 0.12
C GLN A 186 24.97 4.39 0.57
N GLN A 187 26.03 4.55 -0.23
CA GLN A 187 27.37 4.05 0.12
C GLN A 187 28.21 5.03 0.95
N ASP A 188 28.02 6.34 0.81
CA ASP A 188 28.83 7.35 1.52
C ASP A 188 28.26 7.81 2.86
N SER A 189 27.06 7.37 3.23
CA SER A 189 26.41 7.70 4.51
C SER A 189 26.45 6.51 5.46
N HIS A 190 27.62 6.23 6.03
CA HIS A 190 27.70 5.35 7.19
C HIS A 190 27.18 6.14 8.40
N PRO A 191 25.99 5.84 8.94
CA PRO A 191 25.39 6.66 9.97
C PRO A 191 26.23 6.55 11.26
N GLU A 192 26.44 7.70 11.91
CA GLU A 192 26.74 7.75 13.34
C GLU A 192 25.78 6.82 14.09
N ASN A 193 26.27 6.16 15.14
CA ASN A 193 25.53 5.20 15.98
C ASN A 193 24.39 5.85 16.77
N THR A 194 23.45 6.52 16.10
CA THR A 194 22.23 7.00 16.74
C THR A 194 21.37 5.78 17.07
N PRO A 195 20.97 5.59 18.35
CA PRO A 195 20.16 4.45 18.72
C PRO A 195 18.82 4.47 17.98
N GLU A 196 18.45 3.34 17.34
CA GLU A 196 17.15 3.18 16.70
C GLU A 196 16.02 3.34 17.75
N THR A 197 15.04 4.19 17.46
CA THR A 197 13.85 4.36 18.33
C THR A 197 12.82 3.28 18.01
N ILE A 198 12.69 2.28 18.88
CA ILE A 198 11.72 1.19 18.73
C ILE A 198 10.31 1.72 19.06
N VAL A 199 9.35 1.41 18.20
CA VAL A 199 7.93 1.67 18.40
C VAL A 199 7.25 0.36 18.78
N GLU A 200 6.60 0.33 19.94
CA GLU A 200 5.87 -0.85 20.37
C GLU A 200 4.56 -1.03 19.58
N MET A 201 4.37 -2.23 19.03
CA MET A 201 3.08 -2.61 18.46
C MET A 201 2.04 -2.73 19.58
N CYS A 202 0.80 -2.31 19.31
CA CYS A 202 -0.26 -2.45 20.30
C CYS A 202 -0.60 -3.93 20.55
N ALA A 203 -1.06 -4.25 21.77
CA ALA A 203 -1.49 -5.61 22.14
C ALA A 203 -2.87 -6.00 21.57
N ASN A 204 -3.55 -5.09 20.87
CA ASN A 204 -4.87 -5.34 20.32
C ASN A 204 -4.79 -6.29 19.12
N ALA A 205 -5.30 -7.51 19.28
CA ALA A 205 -5.39 -8.51 18.21
C ALA A 205 -6.27 -8.05 17.03
N GLY A 206 -7.18 -7.10 17.25
CA GLY A 206 -8.01 -6.50 16.21
C GLY A 206 -7.36 -5.30 15.48
N CYS A 207 -6.13 -4.91 15.84
CA CYS A 207 -5.44 -3.84 15.12
C CYS A 207 -4.93 -4.36 13.78
N ALA A 208 -5.50 -3.85 12.68
CA ALA A 208 -5.16 -4.30 11.34
C ALA A 208 -3.67 -4.06 11.01
N ALA A 209 -3.15 -2.85 11.27
CA ALA A 209 -1.75 -2.52 11.00
C ALA A 209 -0.76 -3.42 11.76
N CYS A 210 -0.96 -3.63 13.07
CA CYS A 210 -0.09 -4.50 13.87
C CYS A 210 -0.23 -5.98 13.50
N SER A 211 -1.41 -6.41 13.04
CA SER A 211 -1.62 -7.78 12.58
C SER A 211 -0.94 -8.03 11.24
N ILE A 212 -1.08 -7.10 10.29
CA ILE A 212 -0.40 -7.17 8.98
C ILE A 212 1.11 -7.13 9.16
N ALA A 213 1.64 -6.26 10.03
CA ALA A 213 3.08 -6.22 10.28
C ALA A 213 3.63 -7.53 10.89
N ARG A 214 2.86 -8.22 11.75
CA ARG A 214 3.27 -9.47 12.39
C ARG A 214 3.11 -10.70 11.51
N GLU A 215 1.99 -10.80 10.81
CA GLU A 215 1.51 -12.03 10.16
C GLU A 215 1.31 -11.91 8.65
N ASN A 216 1.56 -10.73 8.07
CA ASN A 216 1.15 -10.37 6.70
C ASN A 216 -0.39 -10.32 6.54
N PHE A 217 -0.88 -10.15 5.31
CA PHE A 217 -2.31 -10.15 5.02
C PHE A 217 -2.96 -11.52 5.28
N ASP A 218 -4.11 -11.53 5.93
CA ASP A 218 -5.02 -12.69 5.94
C ASP A 218 -6.05 -12.54 4.82
N LEU A 219 -5.91 -13.35 3.78
CA LEU A 219 -6.83 -13.34 2.63
C LEU A 219 -8.28 -13.65 3.02
N LYS A 220 -8.53 -14.28 4.16
CA LYS A 220 -9.90 -14.53 4.68
C LYS A 220 -10.62 -13.26 5.11
N LEU A 221 -9.88 -12.17 5.33
CA LEU A 221 -10.43 -10.86 5.71
C LEU A 221 -10.60 -9.94 4.49
N SER A 222 -10.13 -10.36 3.33
CA SER A 222 -10.22 -9.57 2.11
C SER A 222 -11.66 -9.55 1.58
N GLY A 223 -12.08 -8.45 0.93
CA GLY A 223 -13.46 -8.27 0.49
C GLY A 223 -14.51 -8.09 1.60
N LYS A 224 -14.21 -8.48 2.85
CA LYS A 224 -15.07 -8.35 4.04
C LYS A 224 -15.10 -6.94 4.63
N GLY A 225 -14.72 -5.93 3.85
CA GLY A 225 -14.89 -4.53 4.25
C GLY A 225 -16.32 -4.32 4.75
N SER A 226 -16.46 -3.62 5.88
CA SER A 226 -17.70 -3.35 6.63
C SER A 226 -18.94 -3.76 5.84
N THR A 227 -19.67 -4.78 6.32
CA THR A 227 -20.95 -5.22 5.76
C THR A 227 -21.90 -4.07 5.45
N ASP A 228 -21.68 -2.92 6.10
CA ASP A 228 -22.23 -1.65 5.71
C ASP A 228 -21.41 -0.97 4.59
N ARG A 229 -21.57 -1.41 3.32
CA ARG A 229 -21.04 -0.69 2.14
C ARG A 229 -21.55 0.77 2.05
N LYS A 230 -22.62 1.12 2.77
CA LYS A 230 -23.05 2.52 2.94
C LYS A 230 -22.09 3.34 3.80
N GLN A 231 -21.14 2.68 4.49
CA GLN A 231 -20.12 3.31 5.33
C GLN A 231 -18.72 3.43 4.73
N ALA A 232 -18.40 2.79 3.62
CA ALA A 232 -17.07 2.96 3.00
C ALA A 232 -16.89 4.33 2.33
N GLY A 233 -17.98 5.04 2.00
CA GLY A 233 -17.98 6.41 1.45
C GLY A 233 -17.85 7.52 2.51
N ILE A 234 -17.40 7.21 3.73
CA ILE A 234 -17.57 8.07 4.93
C ILE A 234 -16.33 8.86 5.34
N TRP A 235 -15.18 8.70 4.70
CA TRP A 235 -13.97 9.35 5.19
C TRP A 235 -13.99 10.89 5.17
N GLN A 236 -15.11 11.51 4.76
CA GLN A 236 -15.42 12.94 4.89
C GLN A 236 -16.71 13.28 5.67
N ARG A 237 -17.29 12.37 6.49
CA ARG A 237 -18.55 12.65 7.21
C ARG A 237 -18.45 13.68 8.34
N PHE A 238 -17.25 14.05 8.77
CA PHE A 238 -17.08 14.92 9.94
C PHE A 238 -16.95 16.41 9.59
N GLY A 239 -17.19 16.80 8.33
CA GLY A 239 -17.16 18.20 7.91
C GLY A 239 -15.74 18.77 7.82
N HIS A 240 -15.61 20.09 7.96
CA HIS A 240 -14.31 20.77 7.97
C HIS A 240 -13.52 20.37 9.22
N GLY A 241 -12.34 19.79 9.03
CA GLY A 241 -11.49 19.36 10.14
C GLY A 241 -10.10 18.90 9.67
N ILE A 242 -9.23 18.69 10.66
CA ILE A 242 -7.95 18.02 10.47
C ILE A 242 -8.19 16.53 10.65
N TYR A 243 -7.93 15.76 9.61
CA TYR A 243 -8.08 14.31 9.61
C TYR A 243 -6.72 13.68 9.84
N PHE A 244 -6.67 12.66 10.68
CA PHE A 244 -5.50 11.80 10.86
C PHE A 244 -5.78 10.45 10.25
N ALA A 245 -4.84 9.95 9.45
CA ALA A 245 -4.95 8.66 8.81
C ALA A 245 -3.59 7.95 8.80
N SER A 246 -3.65 6.63 8.59
CA SER A 246 -2.48 5.78 8.46
C SER A 246 -2.52 5.00 7.16
N MET A 247 -1.38 4.94 6.47
CA MET A 247 -1.18 4.11 5.30
C MET A 247 0.08 3.28 5.46
N MET A 248 0.04 2.04 4.98
CA MET A 248 1.21 1.18 4.94
C MET A 248 1.77 1.14 3.52
N ARG A 249 3.09 1.18 3.38
CA ARG A 249 3.81 0.92 2.11
C ARG A 249 4.27 -0.52 2.09
N PHE A 250 4.18 -1.14 0.91
CA PHE A 250 4.55 -2.53 0.66
C PHE A 250 5.50 -2.62 -0.53
N LYS A 251 6.43 -3.57 -0.48
CA LYS A 251 6.97 -4.18 -1.70
C LYS A 251 5.97 -5.21 -2.19
N VAL A 252 5.66 -5.18 -3.49
CA VAL A 252 4.63 -6.00 -4.09
C VAL A 252 5.15 -6.70 -5.32
N ALA A 253 5.15 -8.03 -5.31
CA ALA A 253 5.59 -8.84 -6.43
C ALA A 253 4.41 -9.12 -7.38
N LEU A 254 4.34 -8.39 -8.49
CA LEU A 254 3.19 -8.41 -9.40
C LEU A 254 3.31 -9.51 -10.48
N GLY A 255 4.51 -9.77 -10.99
CA GLY A 255 4.71 -10.77 -12.04
C GLY A 255 4.04 -10.36 -13.35
N LYS A 256 3.35 -11.30 -14.01
CA LYS A 256 2.62 -10.99 -15.24
C LYS A 256 1.23 -10.44 -14.91
N MET A 257 0.99 -9.17 -15.23
CA MET A 257 -0.25 -8.47 -14.89
C MET A 257 -1.33 -8.64 -15.96
N TYR A 258 -2.57 -8.91 -15.53
CA TYR A 258 -3.76 -8.76 -16.37
C TYR A 258 -4.27 -7.33 -16.28
N LYS A 259 -4.09 -6.55 -17.34
CA LYS A 259 -4.55 -5.16 -17.41
C LYS A 259 -6.03 -5.10 -17.79
N THR A 260 -6.83 -4.36 -17.03
CA THR A 260 -8.26 -4.19 -17.26
C THR A 260 -8.69 -2.76 -16.98
N SER A 261 -9.71 -2.26 -17.68
CA SER A 261 -10.43 -1.03 -17.36
C SER A 261 -11.87 -1.29 -16.87
N ALA A 262 -12.23 -2.57 -16.74
CA ALA A 262 -13.54 -3.04 -16.29
C ALA A 262 -13.43 -3.72 -14.92
N ASP A 263 -14.49 -3.58 -14.12
CA ASP A 263 -14.63 -4.26 -12.84
C ASP A 263 -14.58 -5.78 -13.03
N LEU A 264 -13.66 -6.46 -12.35
CA LEU A 264 -13.55 -7.92 -12.34
C LEU A 264 -14.23 -8.49 -11.11
N ASN A 265 -15.55 -8.51 -11.13
CA ASN A 265 -16.34 -9.09 -10.05
C ASN A 265 -16.12 -10.61 -9.99
N ASN A 266 -15.98 -11.17 -8.79
CA ASN A 266 -15.95 -12.62 -8.50
C ASN A 266 -14.68 -13.37 -8.93
N TYR A 267 -13.51 -12.72 -8.96
CA TYR A 267 -12.23 -13.41 -9.17
C TYR A 267 -11.60 -13.76 -7.81
N ALA A 268 -11.47 -15.06 -7.53
CA ALA A 268 -10.71 -15.58 -6.39
C ALA A 268 -9.22 -15.86 -6.74
N SER A 269 -8.85 -15.69 -8.00
CA SER A 269 -7.50 -15.91 -8.54
C SER A 269 -7.27 -15.00 -9.75
N PRO A 270 -6.01 -14.73 -10.14
CA PRO A 270 -5.77 -13.95 -11.36
C PRO A 270 -6.29 -14.73 -12.59
N PRO A 271 -6.64 -14.04 -13.69
CA PRO A 271 -6.97 -14.72 -14.95
C PRO A 271 -5.89 -15.70 -15.40
N LYS A 272 -6.29 -16.76 -16.10
CA LYS A 272 -5.38 -17.84 -16.51
C LYS A 272 -4.17 -17.28 -17.26
N GLY A 273 -2.97 -17.60 -16.77
CA GLY A 273 -1.70 -17.17 -17.39
C GLY A 273 -1.20 -15.79 -16.93
N PHE A 274 -1.77 -15.26 -15.84
CA PHE A 274 -1.35 -14.05 -15.15
C PHE A 274 -1.13 -14.35 -13.66
N ASP A 275 -0.38 -13.48 -12.98
CA ASP A 275 -0.06 -13.60 -11.54
C ASP A 275 -0.76 -12.52 -10.70
N SER A 276 -1.18 -11.42 -11.33
CA SER A 276 -1.86 -10.29 -10.69
C SER A 276 -2.81 -9.59 -11.69
N VAL A 277 -3.61 -8.65 -11.18
CA VAL A 277 -4.47 -7.77 -12.00
C VAL A 277 -4.02 -6.32 -11.79
N ALA A 278 -3.95 -5.56 -12.87
CA ALA A 278 -3.77 -4.11 -12.86
C ALA A 278 -5.02 -3.45 -13.46
N ALA A 279 -5.84 -2.87 -12.60
CA ALA A 279 -6.94 -2.02 -12.95
C ALA A 279 -6.39 -0.64 -13.39
N ILE A 280 -6.66 -0.23 -14.62
CA ILE A 280 -6.20 1.01 -15.23
C ILE A 280 -7.38 1.99 -15.31
N PRO A 281 -7.23 3.24 -14.85
CA PRO A 281 -8.25 4.26 -15.02
C PRO A 281 -8.79 4.30 -16.44
N GLY A 282 -10.12 4.27 -16.59
CA GLY A 282 -10.78 4.17 -17.88
C GLY A 282 -11.96 5.13 -18.00
N THR A 283 -12.76 4.95 -19.06
CA THR A 283 -14.01 5.71 -19.24
C THR A 283 -15.10 5.31 -18.25
N HIS A 284 -14.95 4.17 -17.56
CA HIS A 284 -15.91 3.74 -16.56
C HIS A 284 -15.71 4.51 -15.26
N ARG A 285 -16.79 5.11 -14.73
CA ARG A 285 -16.75 6.02 -13.57
C ARG A 285 -16.32 5.36 -12.26
N SER A 286 -16.24 4.03 -12.19
CA SER A 286 -15.90 3.30 -10.96
C SER A 286 -14.41 3.33 -10.65
N MET A 287 -13.54 3.58 -11.63
CA MET A 287 -12.09 3.37 -11.50
C MET A 287 -11.34 4.67 -11.77
N ASN A 288 -11.21 5.48 -10.73
CA ASN A 288 -10.53 6.78 -10.81
C ASN A 288 -9.00 6.66 -10.72
N TYR A 289 -8.49 5.50 -10.29
CA TYR A 289 -7.09 5.28 -10.01
C TYR A 289 -6.61 3.94 -10.52
N HIS A 290 -5.28 3.82 -10.63
CA HIS A 290 -4.67 2.53 -10.82
C HIS A 290 -4.92 1.69 -9.55
N GLU A 291 -5.29 0.43 -9.73
CA GLU A 291 -5.46 -0.49 -8.62
C GLU A 291 -4.80 -1.81 -8.99
N TYR A 292 -4.17 -2.45 -8.01
CA TYR A 292 -3.47 -3.70 -8.19
C TYR A 292 -4.09 -4.75 -7.28
N VAL A 293 -4.27 -5.95 -7.81
CA VAL A 293 -4.79 -7.08 -7.05
C VAL A 293 -3.80 -8.22 -7.12
N VAL A 294 -3.41 -8.68 -5.94
CA VAL A 294 -2.64 -9.91 -5.76
C VAL A 294 -3.47 -10.91 -4.97
N TYR A 295 -3.29 -12.19 -5.27
CA TYR A 295 -4.13 -13.27 -4.74
C TYR A 295 -3.37 -14.17 -3.75
N THR A 296 -2.24 -13.68 -3.23
CA THR A 296 -1.45 -14.34 -2.21
C THR A 296 -0.75 -13.33 -1.33
N ALA A 297 -0.80 -13.52 0.00
CA ALA A 297 -0.11 -12.65 0.95
C ALA A 297 1.41 -12.65 0.74
N ASN A 298 1.97 -13.76 0.22
CA ASN A 298 3.40 -13.86 -0.10
C ASN A 298 3.83 -12.92 -1.24
N ALA A 299 2.88 -12.31 -1.96
CA ALA A 299 3.17 -11.26 -2.94
C ALA A 299 3.44 -9.90 -2.29
N CYS A 300 3.21 -9.74 -0.98
CA CYS A 300 3.32 -8.48 -0.27
C CYS A 300 4.33 -8.58 0.87
N LEU A 301 5.11 -7.53 1.06
CA LEU A 301 5.99 -7.36 2.21
C LEU A 301 5.82 -5.93 2.75
N PRO A 302 5.27 -5.73 3.97
CA PRO A 302 5.13 -4.40 4.55
C PRO A 302 6.52 -3.82 4.85
N THR A 303 6.73 -2.56 4.48
CA THR A 303 8.02 -1.87 4.65
C THR A 303 7.92 -0.63 5.53
N TYR A 304 6.84 0.14 5.40
CA TYR A 304 6.62 1.35 6.20
C TYR A 304 5.17 1.47 6.67
N LEU A 305 4.98 2.03 7.85
CA LEU A 305 3.73 2.60 8.32
C LEU A 305 3.88 4.12 8.38
N ILE A 306 3.04 4.83 7.64
CA ILE A 306 3.05 6.28 7.51
C ILE A 306 1.79 6.81 8.19
N THR A 307 1.99 7.68 9.17
CA THR A 307 0.92 8.49 9.76
C THR A 307 0.96 9.86 9.12
N TYR A 308 -0.19 10.38 8.72
CA TYR A 308 -0.28 11.68 8.09
C TYR A 308 -1.54 12.42 8.54
N SER A 309 -1.51 13.73 8.37
CA SER A 309 -2.62 14.62 8.61
C SER A 309 -2.94 15.42 7.34
N PHE A 310 -4.19 15.85 7.21
CA PHE A 310 -4.60 16.74 6.13
C PHE A 310 -5.82 17.56 6.50
N THR A 311 -6.00 18.68 5.83
CA THR A 311 -7.23 19.48 5.91
C THR A 311 -8.12 19.16 4.72
N ALA A 312 -9.30 18.60 4.98
CA ALA A 312 -10.30 18.44 3.95
C ALA A 312 -11.04 19.77 3.74
N THR A 313 -11.08 20.25 2.51
CA THR A 313 -12.01 21.33 2.14
C THR A 313 -13.36 20.72 1.80
N SER A 314 -14.48 21.39 2.14
CA SER A 314 -15.80 20.92 1.76
C SER A 314 -16.00 21.06 0.26
N GLU A 315 -15.64 20.03 -0.52
CA GLU A 315 -16.02 19.93 -1.93
C GLU A 315 -17.22 19.00 -2.17
N TYR A 316 -17.93 18.63 -1.11
CA TYR A 316 -19.25 17.99 -1.25
C TYR A 316 -20.36 19.05 -1.29
N ASN A 317 -20.42 19.82 -2.38
CA ASN A 317 -21.67 20.44 -2.80
C ASN A 317 -22.56 19.30 -3.38
N ILE A 318 -23.30 18.59 -2.52
CA ILE A 318 -24.43 17.74 -2.94
C ILE A 318 -25.56 18.66 -3.37
N SER A 319 -25.36 19.39 -4.46
CA SER A 319 -26.40 20.16 -5.13
C SER A 319 -26.49 19.73 -6.58
N ALA A 320 -26.66 18.42 -6.82
CA ALA A 320 -27.18 17.84 -8.06
C ALA A 320 -27.24 16.30 -7.98
N VAL A 321 -28.27 15.75 -7.32
CA VAL A 321 -29.17 14.70 -7.85
C VAL A 321 -30.50 14.81 -7.10
#